data_AF-A0A2B2BF59-F1
#
_entry.id   AF-A0A2B2BF59-F1
#
_cell.length_a   1.000
_cell.length_b   1.000
_cell.length_c   1.000
_cell.angle_alpha   90.00
_cell.angle_beta   90.00
_cell.angle_gamma   90.00
#
_symmetry.space_group_name_H-M   'P 1'
#
loop_
_entity.id
_entity.type
_entity.pdbx_description
1 polymer ?
#
loop_
_entity_poly.entity_id
_entity_poly.type
_entity_poly.pdbx_seq_one_letter_code
_entity_poly.pdbx_strand_id
1 'polypeptide(L)'
;VRDGALDITAFDNPADLVVKPKFPWIHSGSFAEAVVIEGADANASVTGDKNTAPMQLRLTGKVQMPNDEEFDLTGCFVTLEAWGDVSSERAIVRTRSI
;
A
#
# COMPACT_ATOMS: atom_id res chain seq x y z
N VAL A 1 -24.07 -10.17 -54.49
CA VAL A 1 -23.34 -9.00 -53.96
C VAL A 1 -24.38 -7.95 -53.59
N ARG A 2 -24.60 -7.68 -52.29
CA ARG A 2 -25.26 -6.44 -51.86
C ARG A 2 -24.14 -5.59 -51.27
N ASP A 3 -23.67 -4.66 -52.07
CA ASP A 3 -22.66 -3.68 -51.69
C ASP A 3 -23.21 -2.79 -50.58
N GLY A 4 -22.54 -2.74 -49.43
CA GLY A 4 -22.78 -1.71 -48.42
C GLY A 4 -22.99 -2.14 -46.97
N ALA A 5 -22.76 -3.40 -46.58
CA ALA A 5 -22.66 -3.73 -45.16
C ALA A 5 -21.21 -3.61 -44.69
N LEU A 6 -20.90 -2.56 -43.92
CA LEU A 6 -19.66 -2.49 -43.13
C LEU A 6 -19.76 -3.56 -42.05
N ASP A 7 -18.89 -4.56 -42.14
CA ASP A 7 -18.67 -5.54 -41.10
C ASP A 7 -18.11 -4.80 -39.88
N ILE A 8 -18.93 -4.68 -38.83
CA ILE A 8 -18.50 -4.13 -37.55
C ILE A 8 -17.69 -5.21 -36.84
N THR A 9 -16.50 -5.52 -37.35
CA THR A 9 -15.53 -6.27 -36.57
C THR A 9 -15.21 -5.44 -35.35
N ALA A 10 -15.80 -5.80 -34.21
CA ALA A 10 -15.42 -5.25 -32.92
C ALA A 10 -13.90 -5.44 -32.79
N PHE A 11 -13.17 -4.33 -32.80
CA PHE A 11 -11.74 -4.37 -32.58
C PHE A 11 -11.54 -4.72 -31.12
N ASP A 12 -11.32 -6.00 -30.82
CA ASP A 12 -10.87 -6.43 -29.51
C ASP A 12 -9.53 -5.74 -29.23
N ASN A 13 -9.58 -4.74 -28.37
CA ASN A 13 -8.40 -3.98 -28.00
C ASN A 13 -7.48 -4.93 -27.23
N PRO A 14 -6.22 -5.15 -27.65
CA PRO A 14 -5.33 -6.09 -26.96
C PRO A 14 -5.07 -5.71 -25.49
N ALA A 15 -5.43 -4.50 -25.08
CA ALA A 15 -5.44 -4.06 -23.69
C ALA A 15 -6.55 -4.73 -22.83
N ASP A 16 -7.66 -5.16 -23.42
CA ASP A 16 -8.78 -5.81 -22.70
C ASP A 16 -8.51 -7.30 -22.42
N LEU A 17 -7.51 -7.90 -23.09
CA LEU A 17 -7.02 -9.24 -22.81
C LEU A 17 -6.08 -9.30 -21.60
N VAL A 18 -5.64 -8.16 -21.08
CA VAL A 18 -4.85 -8.09 -19.85
C VAL A 18 -5.80 -8.31 -18.68
N VAL A 19 -5.93 -9.57 -18.25
CA VAL A 19 -6.58 -9.93 -16.99
C VAL A 19 -5.85 -9.18 -15.88
N LYS A 20 -6.40 -8.04 -15.47
CA LYS A 20 -5.87 -7.29 -14.33
C LYS A 20 -5.92 -8.24 -13.15
N PRO A 21 -4.80 -8.44 -12.42
CA PRO A 21 -4.85 -9.23 -11.21
C PRO A 21 -5.91 -8.62 -10.29
N LYS A 22 -6.93 -9.41 -9.97
CA LYS A 22 -7.95 -9.03 -9.00
C LYS A 22 -7.31 -9.13 -7.62
N PHE A 23 -6.60 -8.08 -7.22
CA PHE A 23 -6.11 -7.98 -5.86
C PHE A 23 -7.31 -7.95 -4.91
N PRO A 24 -7.28 -8.71 -3.80
CA PRO A 24 -8.33 -8.64 -2.81
C PRO A 24 -8.34 -7.26 -2.17
N TRP A 25 -9.55 -6.80 -1.82
CA TRP A 25 -9.72 -5.56 -1.09
C TRP A 25 -9.35 -5.78 0.38
N ILE A 26 -8.31 -5.08 0.84
CA ILE A 26 -7.89 -5.12 2.24
C ILE A 26 -8.75 -4.12 3.01
N HIS A 27 -9.58 -4.61 3.92
CA HIS A 27 -10.44 -3.76 4.75
C HIS A 27 -9.61 -2.94 5.74
N SER A 28 -10.11 -1.77 6.13
CA SER A 28 -9.56 -1.01 7.24
C SER A 28 -9.61 -1.85 8.52
N GLY A 29 -8.60 -1.71 9.37
CA GLY A 29 -8.47 -2.51 10.59
C GLY A 29 -7.82 -3.87 10.39
N SER A 30 -7.45 -4.23 9.15
CA SER A 30 -6.58 -5.38 8.93
C SER A 30 -5.18 -5.12 9.52
N PHE A 31 -4.55 -6.14 10.09
CA PHE A 31 -3.24 -6.02 10.72
C PHE A 31 -2.30 -7.15 10.25
N ALA A 32 -1.00 -6.86 10.22
CA ALA A 32 0.04 -7.81 9.84
C ALA A 32 1.26 -7.64 10.72
N GLU A 33 2.01 -8.73 10.92
CA GLU A 33 3.31 -8.69 11.56
C GLU A 33 4.34 -8.04 10.63
N ALA A 34 5.17 -7.17 11.19
CA ALA A 34 6.19 -6.44 10.45
C ALA A 34 7.46 -6.28 11.27
N VAL A 35 8.60 -6.24 10.58
CA VAL A 35 9.91 -5.94 11.15
C VAL A 35 10.40 -4.60 10.60
N VAL A 36 10.99 -3.78 11.48
CA VAL A 36 11.67 -2.54 11.09
C VAL A 36 12.98 -2.90 10.42
N ILE A 37 13.14 -2.48 9.16
CA ILE A 37 14.39 -2.66 8.40
C ILE A 37 15.28 -1.45 8.57
N GLU A 38 14.69 -0.26 8.45
CA GLU A 38 15.38 1.02 8.61
C GLU A 38 14.61 1.84 9.63
N GLY A 39 15.28 2.19 10.72
CA GLY A 39 14.77 3.13 11.73
C GLY A 39 14.93 4.57 11.28
N ALA A 40 14.24 5.49 11.95
CA ALA A 40 14.28 6.91 11.64
C ALA A 40 14.56 7.73 12.91
N ASP A 41 15.39 8.76 12.79
CA ASP A 41 15.53 9.79 13.82
C ASP A 41 14.36 10.78 13.70
N ALA A 42 13.41 10.66 14.62
CA ALA A 42 12.15 11.37 14.56
C ALA A 42 12.31 12.79 15.11
N ASN A 43 12.18 13.81 14.25
CA ASN A 43 12.25 15.20 14.67
C ASN A 43 11.09 15.54 15.63
N ALA A 44 11.41 15.88 16.87
CA ALA A 44 10.46 16.18 17.94
C ALA A 44 10.12 17.69 18.09
N SER A 45 10.45 18.52 17.10
CA SER A 45 10.14 19.95 17.14
C SER A 45 8.63 20.23 17.14
N VAL A 46 8.23 21.41 17.59
CA VAL A 46 6.83 21.92 17.52
C VAL A 46 6.25 21.92 16.10
N THR A 47 7.09 21.86 15.06
CA THR A 47 6.70 21.70 13.65
C THR A 47 7.29 20.44 13.01
N GLY A 48 7.50 19.39 13.81
CA GLY A 48 8.09 18.11 13.38
C GLY A 48 7.27 17.41 12.28
N ASP A 49 5.97 17.70 12.19
CA ASP A 49 5.09 17.23 11.11
C ASP A 49 5.55 17.65 9.70
N LYS A 50 6.27 18.77 9.59
CA LYS A 50 6.81 19.27 8.32
C LYS A 50 8.19 18.71 7.97
N ASN A 51 8.88 18.13 8.94
CA ASN A 51 10.23 17.60 8.79
C ASN A 51 10.26 16.16 9.27
N THR A 52 9.69 15.29 8.44
CA THR A 52 9.58 13.86 8.71
C THR A 52 10.82 13.12 8.22
N ALA A 53 11.21 12.07 8.94
CA ALA A 53 12.28 11.16 8.54
C ALA A 53 11.68 9.90 7.89
N PRO A 54 12.29 9.37 6.82
CA PRO A 54 11.83 8.14 6.18
C PRO A 54 12.13 6.93 7.06
N MET A 55 11.18 5.99 7.15
CA MET A 55 11.32 4.72 7.88
C MET A 55 10.81 3.57 7.00
N GLN A 56 11.36 2.36 7.14
CA GLN A 56 10.94 1.23 6.32
C GLN A 56 10.60 -0.02 7.16
N LEU A 57 9.46 -0.63 6.85
CA LEU A 57 9.04 -1.90 7.41
C LEU A 57 9.02 -2.98 6.32
N ARG A 58 9.30 -4.22 6.73
CA ARG A 58 9.04 -5.41 5.95
C ARG A 58 7.95 -6.22 6.63
N LEU A 59 6.89 -6.55 5.89
CA LEU A 59 5.85 -7.45 6.38
C LEU A 59 6.41 -8.88 6.46
N THR A 60 6.33 -9.50 7.63
CA THR A 60 6.85 -10.85 7.90
C THR A 60 5.76 -11.91 7.96
N GLY A 61 4.52 -11.49 8.17
CA GLY A 61 3.37 -12.38 8.26
C GLY A 61 2.27 -12.04 7.27
N LYS A 62 1.25 -12.91 7.27
CA LYS A 62 -0.01 -12.66 6.56
C LYS A 62 -0.79 -11.54 7.22
N VAL A 63 -1.56 -10.82 6.41
CA VAL A 63 -2.54 -9.84 6.85
C VAL A 63 -3.77 -10.57 7.36
N GLN A 64 -4.15 -10.30 8.59
CA GLN A 64 -5.41 -10.72 9.20
C GLN A 64 -6.48 -9.67 8.92
N MET A 65 -7.56 -10.06 8.24
CA MET A 65 -8.68 -9.18 7.94
C MET A 65 -9.81 -9.31 8.99
N PRO A 66 -10.67 -8.30 9.17
CA PRO A 66 -11.75 -8.32 10.17
C PRO A 66 -12.80 -9.42 9.99
N ASN A 67 -12.83 -10.10 8.85
CA ASN A 67 -13.75 -11.18 8.51
C ASN A 67 -13.12 -12.58 8.67
N ASP A 68 -12.03 -12.70 9.45
CA ASP A 68 -11.24 -13.93 9.63
C ASP A 68 -10.60 -14.49 8.35
N GLU A 69 -10.58 -13.71 7.27
CA GLU A 69 -9.82 -14.06 6.06
C GLU A 69 -8.37 -13.59 6.17
N GLU A 70 -7.46 -14.38 5.60
CA GLU A 70 -6.03 -14.06 5.55
C GLU A 70 -5.61 -13.72 4.12
N PHE A 71 -4.75 -12.70 3.97
CA PHE A 71 -4.07 -12.42 2.71
C PHE A 71 -2.56 -12.39 2.89
N ASP A 72 -1.83 -12.99 1.95
CA ASP A 72 -0.38 -13.07 2.02
C ASP A 72 0.28 -11.83 1.39
N LEU A 73 0.81 -10.95 2.24
CA LEU A 73 1.69 -9.83 1.86
C LEU A 73 3.12 -10.01 2.39
N THR A 74 3.51 -11.25 2.70
CA THR A 74 4.81 -11.55 3.28
C THR A 74 5.91 -11.10 2.33
N GLY A 75 6.82 -10.25 2.80
CA GLY A 75 7.92 -9.71 2.02
C GLY A 75 7.64 -8.38 1.32
N CYS A 76 6.43 -7.83 1.41
CA CYS A 76 6.17 -6.46 0.95
C CYS A 76 6.88 -5.44 1.86
N PHE A 77 7.29 -4.33 1.25
CA PHE A 77 7.96 -3.23 1.93
C PHE A 77 7.01 -2.05 2.08
N VAL A 78 6.87 -1.54 3.28
CA VAL A 78 6.05 -0.37 3.57
C VAL A 78 6.98 0.81 3.86
N THR A 79 6.84 1.87 3.07
CA THR A 79 7.57 3.12 3.27
C THR A 79 6.76 4.04 4.15
N LEU A 80 7.40 4.55 5.20
CA LEU A 80 6.79 5.35 6.24
C LEU A 80 7.49 6.69 6.39
N GLU A 81 6.76 7.67 6.90
CA GLU A 81 7.28 8.95 7.37
C GLU A 81 7.07 9.03 8.89
N ALA A 82 8.12 9.37 9.63
CA ALA A 82 8.12 9.44 11.10
C ALA A 82 8.44 10.86 11.58
N TRP A 83 7.74 11.32 12.61
CA TRP A 83 8.06 12.54 13.36
C TRP A 83 7.81 12.32 14.85
N GLY A 84 8.50 13.09 15.69
CA GLY A 84 8.37 13.01 17.13
C GLY A 84 7.41 14.07 17.66
N ASP A 85 6.82 13.79 18.82
CA ASP A 85 6.26 14.82 19.69
C ASP A 85 7.07 14.83 21.00
N VAL A 86 7.78 15.95 21.24
CA VAL A 86 8.60 16.12 22.46
C VAL A 86 7.76 16.04 23.73
N SER A 87 6.49 16.45 23.68
CA SER A 87 5.61 16.42 24.84
C SER A 87 5.23 15.02 25.28
N SER A 88 5.32 14.05 24.37
CA SER A 88 4.84 12.68 24.60
C SER A 88 5.96 11.65 24.59
N GLU A 89 7.20 12.06 24.28
CA GLU A 89 8.36 11.20 24.02
C GLU A 89 8.02 10.02 23.08
N ARG A 90 7.15 10.29 22.10
CA ARG A 90 6.63 9.28 21.16
C ARG A 90 6.92 9.69 19.74
N ALA A 91 7.24 8.69 18.91
CA ALA A 91 7.27 8.84 17.47
C ALA A 91 5.88 8.50 16.90
N ILE A 92 5.39 9.36 16.03
CA ILE A 92 4.20 9.16 15.23
C ILE A 92 4.67 8.79 13.84
N VAL A 93 4.11 7.72 13.29
CA VAL A 93 4.54 7.16 12.02
C VAL A 93 3.34 7.06 11.09
N ARG A 94 3.48 7.53 9.85
CA ARG A 94 2.44 7.50 8.83
C ARG A 94 2.92 6.76 7.60
N THR A 95 2.03 5.95 7.01
CA THR A 95 2.32 5.26 5.75
C THR A 95 2.34 6.24 4.59
N ARG A 96 3.43 6.19 3.82
CA ARG A 96 3.62 6.95 2.59
C ARG A 96 3.31 6.14 1.35
N SER A 97 3.80 4.90 1.32
CA SER A 97 3.58 3.95 0.21
C SER A 97 3.62 2.52 0.73
N ILE A 98 2.84 1.67 0.09
CA ILE A 98 2.85 0.20 0.21
C ILE A 98 3.05 -0.41 -1.17
#